data_AF-V5IJ41-F1
#
_entry.id   AF-V5IJ41-F1
#
_cell.length_a   1.000
_cell.length_b   1.000
_cell.length_c   1.000
_cell.angle_alpha   90.00
_cell.angle_beta   90.00
_cell.angle_gamma   90.00
#
_symmetry.space_group_name_H-M   'P 1'
#
loop_
_entity.id
_entity.type
_entity.pdbx_description
1 polymer ?
#
loop_
_entity_poly.entity_id
_entity_poly.type
_entity_poly.pdbx_seq_one_letter_code
_entity_poly.pdbx_strand_id
1 'polypeptide(L)'
;MDSFVQGFPDFKLRVNFSKVETNLKVDRIPVVLPQDSVHFCGFVFDAATLEVSEEPEDAARPLTRRHRSSEAGLMPYLEHWQIQLRPLILDSTINSRYRVLATLFAKVLVFADRFFFTVNGMRYVNGPYAAKILCGALDCLLLRLFRCATTNGFELRFTVDELRLVFWEVVFRKAGGRNRAVR
;
A
#
# COMPACT_ATOMS: atom_id res chain seq x y z
N MET A 1 -32.13 -20.66 -6.83
CA MET A 1 -30.75 -20.57 -7.34
C MET A 1 -30.84 -19.59 -8.47
N ASP A 2 -30.69 -18.30 -8.14
CA ASP A 2 -31.32 -17.25 -8.93
C ASP A 2 -30.25 -16.61 -9.80
N SER A 3 -30.33 -16.88 -11.10
CA SER A 3 -29.41 -16.38 -12.11
C SER A 3 -29.67 -14.89 -12.35
N PHE A 4 -28.74 -14.03 -11.95
CA PHE A 4 -28.85 -12.57 -12.04
C PHE A 4 -28.49 -12.01 -13.44
N VAL A 5 -27.99 -12.85 -14.36
CA VAL A 5 -27.46 -12.38 -15.66
C VAL A 5 -28.38 -12.83 -16.80
N GLN A 6 -29.37 -12.01 -17.13
CA GLN A 6 -30.06 -12.10 -18.43
C GLN A 6 -29.12 -11.54 -19.50
N GLY A 7 -28.46 -12.42 -20.27
CA GLY A 7 -27.60 -12.01 -21.37
C GLY A 7 -26.67 -13.09 -21.93
N PHE A 8 -26.44 -14.18 -21.21
CA PHE A 8 -25.59 -15.28 -21.67
C PHE A 8 -26.34 -16.61 -21.58
N PRO A 9 -27.11 -16.99 -22.63
CA PRO A 9 -27.92 -18.21 -22.61
C PRO A 9 -27.08 -19.49 -22.45
N ASP A 10 -25.80 -19.48 -22.84
CA ASP A 10 -24.93 -20.67 -22.82
C ASP A 10 -23.94 -20.72 -21.65
N PHE A 11 -23.80 -19.65 -20.86
CA PHE A 11 -22.90 -19.61 -19.70
C PHE A 11 -23.68 -19.65 -18.40
N LYS A 12 -23.76 -20.83 -17.78
CA LYS A 12 -24.17 -20.96 -16.36
C LYS A 12 -23.04 -20.51 -15.45
N LEU A 13 -22.80 -19.20 -15.40
CA LEU A 13 -21.85 -18.57 -14.49
C LEU A 13 -22.37 -18.70 -13.05
N ARG A 14 -21.74 -19.57 -12.27
CA ARG A 14 -22.03 -19.69 -10.83
C ARG A 14 -21.26 -18.59 -10.09
N VAL A 15 -21.98 -17.60 -9.59
CA VAL A 15 -21.41 -16.48 -8.82
C VAL A 15 -21.56 -16.76 -7.33
N ASN A 16 -20.50 -16.46 -6.56
CA ASN A 16 -20.58 -16.48 -5.11
C ASN A 16 -21.13 -15.16 -4.59
N PHE A 17 -22.42 -15.12 -4.26
CA PHE A 17 -23.11 -13.92 -3.78
C PHE A 17 -22.54 -13.33 -2.49
N SER A 18 -21.85 -14.14 -1.65
CA SER A 18 -21.16 -13.62 -0.45
C SER A 18 -19.94 -12.75 -0.75
N LYS A 19 -19.46 -12.76 -2.00
CA LYS A 19 -18.32 -11.95 -2.47
C LYS A 19 -18.75 -10.82 -3.41
N VAL A 20 -20.06 -10.63 -3.60
CA VAL A 20 -20.56 -9.54 -4.43
C VAL A 20 -20.57 -8.27 -3.59
N GLU A 21 -19.93 -7.23 -4.11
CA GLU A 21 -19.92 -5.90 -3.50
C GLU A 21 -20.65 -4.94 -4.45
N THR A 22 -21.52 -4.09 -3.92
CA THR A 22 -22.33 -3.17 -4.71
C THR A 22 -22.74 -1.96 -3.89
N ASN A 23 -22.89 -0.80 -4.53
CA ASN A 23 -23.46 0.41 -3.93
C ASN A 23 -24.98 0.55 -4.19
N LEU A 24 -25.59 -0.46 -4.84
CA LEU A 24 -27.00 -0.44 -5.22
C LEU A 24 -27.91 -0.54 -3.99
N LYS A 25 -28.65 0.54 -3.71
CA LYS A 25 -29.69 0.60 -2.68
C LYS A 25 -31.01 0.00 -3.19
N VAL A 26 -31.00 -1.27 -3.57
CA VAL A 26 -32.20 -1.94 -4.12
C VAL A 26 -32.68 -3.01 -3.14
N ASP A 27 -33.97 -3.00 -2.81
CA ASP A 27 -34.65 -3.97 -1.94
C ASP A 27 -34.57 -5.44 -2.42
N ARG A 28 -34.06 -5.70 -3.63
CA ARG A 28 -34.16 -6.99 -4.35
C ARG A 28 -32.93 -7.89 -4.29
N ILE A 29 -31.84 -7.48 -3.64
CA ILE A 29 -30.68 -8.37 -3.40
C ILE A 29 -30.60 -8.66 -1.90
N PRO A 30 -31.41 -9.60 -1.37
CA PRO A 30 -31.58 -9.82 0.07
C PRO A 30 -30.32 -10.29 0.83
N VAL A 31 -29.20 -10.52 0.14
CA VAL A 31 -27.96 -11.08 0.71
C VAL A 31 -26.78 -10.10 0.61
N VAL A 32 -26.87 -9.04 -0.21
CA VAL A 32 -25.76 -8.11 -0.43
C VAL A 32 -26.12 -6.76 0.14
N LEU A 33 -25.41 -6.36 1.20
CA LEU A 33 -25.55 -5.03 1.78
C LEU A 33 -24.87 -3.99 0.87
N PRO A 34 -25.47 -2.81 0.68
CA PRO A 34 -24.84 -1.74 -0.06
C PRO A 34 -23.56 -1.29 0.64
N GLN A 35 -22.48 -1.14 -0.12
CA GLN A 35 -21.17 -0.69 0.31
C GLN A 35 -20.78 0.54 -0.51
N ASP A 36 -20.17 1.52 0.15
CA ASP A 36 -19.65 2.73 -0.50
C ASP A 36 -18.27 2.50 -1.14
N SER A 37 -17.73 1.28 -1.04
CA SER A 37 -16.47 0.88 -1.66
C SER A 37 -16.59 -0.50 -2.32
N VAL A 38 -15.91 -0.68 -3.44
CA VAL A 38 -15.84 -1.94 -4.18
C VAL A 38 -14.39 -2.37 -4.34
N HIS A 39 -14.09 -3.59 -3.94
CA HIS A 39 -12.79 -4.23 -4.00
C HIS A 39 -12.65 -5.04 -5.29
N PHE A 40 -11.65 -4.71 -6.10
CA PHE A 40 -11.40 -5.40 -7.36
C PHE A 40 -9.92 -5.37 -7.75
N CYS A 41 -9.35 -6.54 -8.06
CA CYS A 41 -7.94 -6.69 -8.46
C CYS A 41 -6.92 -6.02 -7.50
N GLY A 42 -7.21 -6.05 -6.20
CA GLY A 42 -6.35 -5.44 -5.18
C GLY A 42 -6.46 -3.91 -5.10
N PHE A 43 -7.46 -3.32 -5.75
CA PHE A 43 -7.81 -1.91 -5.62
C PHE A 43 -9.15 -1.77 -4.91
N VAL A 44 -9.34 -0.63 -4.24
CA VAL A 44 -10.58 -0.23 -3.60
C VAL A 44 -11.09 1.00 -4.32
N PHE A 45 -12.23 0.85 -4.97
CA PHE A 45 -12.95 1.89 -5.70
C PHE A 45 -13.99 2.50 -4.77
N ASP A 46 -13.85 3.77 -4.47
CA ASP A 46 -14.81 4.50 -3.65
C ASP A 46 -15.98 4.93 -4.54
N ALA A 47 -17.17 4.41 -4.27
CA ALA A 47 -18.35 4.62 -5.09
C ALA A 47 -18.94 6.02 -4.96
N ALA A 48 -18.58 6.77 -3.91
CA ALA A 48 -19.04 8.13 -3.67
C ALA A 48 -18.11 9.17 -4.33
N THR A 49 -16.79 8.96 -4.19
CA THR A 49 -15.77 9.90 -4.69
C THR A 49 -15.22 9.51 -6.06
N LEU A 50 -15.47 8.28 -6.52
CA LEU A 50 -14.88 7.66 -7.71
C LEU A 50 -13.35 7.54 -7.67
N GLU A 51 -12.77 7.77 -6.49
CA GLU A 51 -11.34 7.64 -6.26
C GLU A 51 -10.94 6.18 -6.09
N VAL A 52 -9.66 5.91 -6.35
CA VAL A 52 -9.10 4.56 -6.29
C VAL A 52 -7.95 4.54 -5.30
N SER A 53 -8.01 3.59 -4.38
CA SER A 53 -6.89 3.26 -3.48
C SER A 53 -6.44 1.82 -3.67
N GLU A 54 -5.29 1.48 -3.10
CA GLU A 54 -4.88 0.09 -3.03
C GLU A 54 -5.46 -0.57 -1.79
N GLU A 55 -5.78 -1.86 -1.88
CA GLU A 55 -6.08 -2.64 -0.69
C GLU A 55 -4.91 -2.57 0.30
N PRO A 56 -5.20 -2.41 1.60
CA PRO A 56 -4.15 -2.29 2.60
C PRO A 56 -3.26 -3.54 2.59
N GLU A 57 -1.97 -3.33 2.35
CA GLU A 57 -0.99 -4.40 2.51
C GLU A 57 -0.93 -4.79 3.99
N ASP A 58 -1.18 -6.06 4.29
CA ASP A 58 -1.06 -6.55 5.65
C ASP A 58 0.41 -6.54 6.09
N ALA A 59 0.75 -5.61 7.00
CA ALA A 59 2.08 -5.50 7.60
C ALA A 59 2.45 -6.75 8.41
N ALA A 60 1.47 -7.55 8.84
CA ALA A 60 1.67 -8.78 9.60
C ALA A 60 1.93 -10.00 8.72
N ARG A 61 1.82 -9.90 7.38
CA ARG A 61 2.11 -11.02 6.49
C ARG A 61 3.57 -11.45 6.74
N PRO A 62 3.80 -12.68 7.23
CA PRO A 62 5.10 -13.07 7.72
C PRO A 62 6.10 -12.94 6.57
N LEU A 63 7.03 -11.99 6.70
CA LEU A 63 8.29 -12.06 6.00
C LEU A 63 8.82 -13.45 6.33
N THR A 64 8.80 -14.35 5.37
CA THR A 64 9.37 -15.68 5.54
C THR A 64 10.78 -15.44 6.05
N ARG A 65 11.04 -15.81 7.31
CA ARG A 65 12.34 -15.64 7.97
C ARG A 65 13.34 -16.51 7.20
N ARG A 66 13.82 -16.03 6.05
CA ARG A 66 14.95 -16.63 5.38
C ARG A 66 16.15 -16.31 6.25
N HIS A 67 16.75 -17.41 6.72
CA HIS A 67 17.91 -17.55 7.57
C HIS A 67 18.51 -16.27 8.17
N ARG A 68 18.53 -16.26 9.51
CA ARG A 68 19.41 -15.46 10.35
C ARG A 68 20.88 -15.74 10.01
N SER A 69 21.42 -15.19 8.92
CA SER A 69 22.85 -14.94 8.86
C SER A 69 23.08 -13.61 9.55
N SER A 70 23.77 -13.65 10.68
CA SER A 70 24.20 -12.46 11.43
C SER A 70 25.12 -11.53 10.64
N GLU A 71 25.53 -11.94 9.43
CA GLU A 71 26.54 -11.28 8.62
C GLU A 71 25.97 -10.44 7.46
N ALA A 72 24.73 -10.69 7.01
CA ALA A 72 24.25 -10.12 5.75
C ALA A 72 23.70 -8.66 5.83
N GLY A 73 23.65 -8.05 7.02
CA GLY A 73 23.16 -6.68 7.19
C GLY A 73 21.68 -6.47 6.83
N LEU A 74 21.25 -5.21 6.69
CA LEU A 74 19.87 -4.83 6.39
C LEU A 74 19.55 -4.82 4.88
N MET A 75 20.58 -4.78 4.03
CA MET A 75 20.45 -4.65 2.57
C MET A 75 19.64 -5.77 1.88
N PRO A 76 19.86 -7.07 2.16
CA PRO A 76 19.11 -8.16 1.52
C PRO A 76 17.61 -8.11 1.78
N TYR A 77 17.20 -7.46 2.87
CA TYR A 77 15.79 -7.34 3.20
C TYR A 77 15.10 -6.19 2.46
N LEU A 78 15.82 -5.17 1.99
CA LEU A 78 15.25 -4.05 1.24
C LEU A 78 14.63 -4.47 -0.09
N GLU A 79 15.22 -5.46 -0.77
CA GLU A 79 14.66 -6.03 -2.00
C GLU A 79 13.26 -6.60 -1.78
N HIS A 80 13.01 -7.15 -0.58
CA HIS A 80 11.74 -7.74 -0.17
C HIS A 80 10.75 -6.71 0.41
N TRP A 81 11.23 -5.50 0.73
CA TRP A 81 10.41 -4.41 1.25
C TRP A 81 10.13 -3.33 0.22
N GLN A 82 10.44 -3.60 -1.05
CA GLN A 82 10.14 -2.66 -2.12
C GLN A 82 8.64 -2.35 -2.14
N ILE A 83 8.33 -1.08 -1.92
CA ILE A 83 6.99 -0.55 -2.09
C ILE A 83 6.64 -0.68 -3.58
N GLN A 84 5.62 -1.47 -3.87
CA GLN A 84 5.05 -1.54 -5.22
C GLN A 84 4.21 -0.29 -5.44
N LEU A 85 4.53 0.45 -6.51
CA LEU A 85 3.76 1.60 -6.95
C LEU A 85 3.00 1.19 -8.19
N ARG A 86 1.67 1.08 -8.10
CA ARG A 86 0.83 0.85 -9.27
C ARG A 86 0.46 2.19 -9.89
N PRO A 87 0.48 2.34 -11.23
CA PRO A 87 0.21 3.64 -11.87
C PRO A 87 -1.14 4.23 -11.47
N LEU A 88 -2.19 3.40 -11.36
CA LEU A 88 -3.56 3.83 -11.11
C LEU A 88 -3.73 4.68 -9.84
N ILE A 89 -2.93 4.45 -8.80
CA ILE A 89 -2.99 5.23 -7.55
C ILE A 89 -2.28 6.58 -7.63
N LEU A 90 -1.51 6.83 -8.70
CA LEU A 90 -0.84 8.09 -8.97
C LEU A 90 -1.59 8.93 -10.02
N ASP A 91 -2.66 8.38 -10.61
CA ASP A 91 -3.43 9.07 -11.64
C ASP A 91 -4.16 10.27 -11.04
N SER A 92 -3.69 11.47 -11.39
CA SER A 92 -4.22 12.75 -10.93
C SER A 92 -5.59 13.11 -11.55
N THR A 93 -6.05 12.36 -12.56
CA THR A 93 -7.39 12.53 -13.14
C THR A 93 -8.47 11.78 -12.35
N ILE A 94 -8.07 10.71 -11.66
CA ILE A 94 -8.96 9.85 -10.86
C ILE A 94 -8.85 10.20 -9.38
N ASN A 95 -7.63 10.47 -8.90
CA ASN A 95 -7.36 10.62 -7.48
C ASN A 95 -7.04 12.06 -7.10
N SER A 96 -7.68 12.55 -6.04
CA SER A 96 -7.28 13.81 -5.43
C SER A 96 -5.87 13.72 -4.85
N ARG A 97 -5.26 14.91 -4.67
CA ARG A 97 -3.97 15.05 -3.98
C ARG A 97 -3.98 14.35 -2.61
N TYR A 98 -5.07 14.45 -1.86
CA TYR A 98 -5.20 13.83 -0.55
C TYR A 98 -5.23 12.30 -0.63
N ARG A 99 -5.93 11.73 -1.63
CA ARG A 99 -5.98 10.28 -1.84
C ARG A 99 -4.62 9.70 -2.20
N VAL A 100 -3.89 10.37 -3.10
CA VAL A 100 -2.52 9.98 -3.47
C VAL A 100 -1.62 10.01 -2.23
N LEU A 101 -1.65 11.09 -1.45
CA LEU A 101 -0.89 11.19 -0.20
C LEU A 101 -1.24 10.09 0.81
N ALA A 102 -2.53 9.83 1.03
CA ALA A 102 -2.99 8.80 1.97
C ALA A 102 -2.49 7.41 1.55
N THR A 103 -2.52 7.10 0.26
CA THR A 103 -2.03 5.82 -0.27
C THR A 103 -0.51 5.69 -0.13
N LEU A 104 0.24 6.76 -0.42
CA LEU A 104 1.69 6.78 -0.22
C LEU A 104 2.06 6.65 1.26
N PHE A 105 1.32 7.34 2.13
CA PHE A 105 1.47 7.24 3.58
C PHE A 105 1.29 5.80 4.06
N ALA A 106 0.23 5.13 3.64
CA ALA A 106 -0.03 3.73 3.99
C ALA A 106 1.12 2.80 3.55
N LYS A 107 1.65 3.01 2.34
CA LYS A 107 2.77 2.22 1.82
C LYS A 107 4.07 2.45 2.60
N VAL A 108 4.39 3.71 2.92
CA VAL A 108 5.55 4.03 3.76
C VAL A 108 5.40 3.51 5.18
N LEU A 109 4.17 3.49 5.70
CA LEU A 109 3.87 2.91 7.01
C LEU A 109 4.22 1.42 7.06
N VAL A 110 3.78 0.65 6.06
CA VAL A 110 4.09 -0.79 5.93
C VAL A 110 5.59 -1.01 5.80
N PHE A 111 6.27 -0.20 5.00
CA PHE A 111 7.73 -0.25 4.87
C PHE A 111 8.43 0.02 6.21
N ALA A 112 8.03 1.07 6.92
CA ALA A 112 8.58 1.42 8.23
C ALA A 112 8.34 0.29 9.25
N ASP A 113 7.16 -0.32 9.27
CA ASP A 113 6.84 -1.45 10.15
C ASP A 113 7.77 -2.65 9.86
N ARG A 114 7.98 -3.00 8.59
CA ARG A 114 8.89 -4.10 8.19
C ARG A 114 10.35 -3.79 8.54
N PHE A 115 10.79 -2.55 8.32
CA PHE A 115 12.12 -2.08 8.66
C PHE A 115 12.39 -2.20 10.17
N PHE A 116 11.51 -1.61 10.98
CA PHE A 116 11.67 -1.61 12.44
C PHE A 116 11.53 -3.00 13.06
N PHE A 117 10.62 -3.84 12.55
CA PHE A 117 10.54 -5.23 12.97
C PHE A 117 11.86 -5.98 12.77
N THR A 118 12.52 -5.73 11.63
CA THR A 118 13.78 -6.40 11.29
C THR A 118 14.93 -5.87 12.11
N VAL A 119 15.05 -4.56 12.26
CA VAL A 119 16.03 -3.92 13.13
C VAL A 119 15.92 -4.45 14.56
N ASN A 120 14.71 -4.57 15.10
CA ASN A 120 14.47 -5.14 16.43
C ASN A 120 14.83 -6.63 16.54
N GLY A 121 14.77 -7.37 15.43
CA GLY A 121 15.13 -8.79 15.37
C GLY A 121 16.63 -9.07 15.26
N MET A 122 17.46 -8.04 15.04
CA MET A 122 18.91 -8.17 14.89
C MET A 122 19.62 -8.15 16.24
N ARG A 123 20.64 -9.01 16.41
CA ARG A 123 21.46 -9.07 17.64
C ARG A 123 22.34 -7.84 17.82
N TYR A 124 22.79 -7.23 16.72
CA TYR A 124 23.60 -6.03 16.69
C TYR A 124 23.12 -5.13 15.57
N VAL A 125 22.88 -3.86 15.87
CA VAL A 125 22.48 -2.85 14.90
C VAL A 125 23.40 -1.66 15.05
N ASN A 126 24.13 -1.33 13.99
CA ASN A 126 24.83 -0.06 13.89
C ASN A 126 23.79 1.01 13.50
N GLY A 127 23.41 1.87 14.45
CA GLY A 127 22.41 2.93 14.26
C GLY A 127 22.67 3.81 13.03
N PRO A 128 23.88 4.40 12.88
CA PRO A 128 24.27 5.12 11.68
C PRO A 128 24.09 4.34 10.36
N TYR A 129 24.42 3.05 10.34
CA TYR A 129 24.23 2.20 9.16
C TYR A 129 22.74 1.96 8.86
N ALA A 130 21.93 1.69 9.88
CA ALA A 130 20.49 1.51 9.75
C ALA A 130 19.81 2.79 9.24
N ALA A 131 20.20 3.96 9.78
CA ALA A 131 19.71 5.26 9.31
C ALA A 131 20.08 5.52 7.85
N LYS A 132 21.33 5.25 7.44
CA LYS A 132 21.77 5.39 6.04
C LYS A 132 20.94 4.53 5.08
N ILE A 133 20.64 3.29 5.48
CA ILE A 133 19.80 2.39 4.69
C ILE A 133 18.37 2.90 4.58
N LEU A 134 17.80 3.38 5.69
CA LEU A 134 16.45 3.93 5.70
C LEU A 134 16.33 5.15 4.78
N CYS A 135 17.27 6.10 4.88
CA CYS A 135 17.32 7.27 4.00
C CYS A 135 17.43 6.88 2.53
N GLY A 136 18.36 5.96 2.20
CA GLY A 136 18.54 5.50 0.83
C GLY A 136 17.29 4.82 0.26
N ALA A 137 16.58 4.03 1.07
CA ALA A 137 15.34 3.40 0.65
C ALA A 137 14.23 4.43 0.36
N LEU A 138 14.12 5.49 1.17
CA LEU A 138 13.18 6.59 0.95
C LEU A 138 13.52 7.39 -0.32
N ASP A 139 14.79 7.69 -0.56
CA ASP A 139 15.21 8.37 -1.79
C ASP A 139 14.94 7.50 -3.04
N CYS A 140 15.20 6.19 -2.96
CA CYS A 140 14.83 5.25 -4.02
C CYS A 140 13.31 5.20 -4.27
N LEU A 141 12.50 5.25 -3.21
CA LEU A 141 11.04 5.31 -3.34
C LEU A 141 10.60 6.57 -4.08
N LEU A 142 11.15 7.73 -3.72
CA LEU A 142 10.87 9.00 -4.39
C LEU A 142 11.21 8.91 -5.88
N LEU A 143 12.42 8.45 -6.22
CA LEU A 143 12.84 8.27 -7.61
C LEU A 143 11.88 7.35 -8.38
N ARG A 144 11.46 6.23 -7.79
CA ARG A 144 10.50 5.30 -8.41
C ARG A 144 9.12 5.93 -8.59
N LEU A 145 8.69 6.76 -7.66
CA LEU A 145 7.42 7.49 -7.73
C LEU A 145 7.42 8.50 -8.87
N PHE A 146 8.44 9.36 -8.94
CA PHE A 146 8.57 10.32 -10.03
C PHE A 146 8.72 9.63 -11.38
N ARG A 147 9.49 8.53 -11.44
CA ARG A 147 9.59 7.72 -12.66
C ARG A 147 8.25 7.11 -13.04
N CYS A 148 7.51 6.53 -12.10
CA CYS A 148 6.21 5.93 -12.37
C CYS A 148 5.23 6.96 -12.91
N ALA A 149 5.11 8.13 -12.27
CA ALA A 149 4.22 9.19 -12.74
C ALA A 149 4.62 9.71 -14.13
N THR A 150 5.91 10.04 -14.34
CA THR A 150 6.38 10.57 -15.63
C THR A 150 6.19 9.57 -16.77
N THR A 151 6.47 8.28 -16.54
CA THR A 151 6.25 7.23 -17.57
C THR A 151 4.80 7.03 -17.97
N ASN A 152 3.85 7.36 -17.08
CA ASN A 152 2.41 7.23 -17.34
C ASN A 152 1.74 8.57 -17.68
N GLY A 153 2.52 9.66 -17.82
CA GLY A 153 1.99 10.99 -18.14
C GLY A 153 1.20 11.67 -17.02
N PHE A 154 1.36 11.24 -15.77
CA PHE A 154 0.66 11.82 -14.64
C PHE A 154 1.37 13.06 -14.09
N GLU A 155 0.60 14.08 -13.74
CA GLU A 155 1.10 15.29 -13.11
C GLU A 155 1.17 15.10 -11.59
N LEU A 156 2.39 14.89 -11.06
CA LEU A 156 2.60 14.89 -9.62
C LEU A 156 2.57 16.33 -9.08
N ARG A 157 1.53 16.66 -8.32
CA ARG A 157 1.38 17.94 -7.64
C ARG A 157 2.04 17.93 -6.25
N PHE A 158 3.26 17.39 -6.20
CA PHE A 158 4.04 17.28 -4.97
C PHE A 158 5.47 17.73 -5.21
N THR A 159 6.01 18.50 -4.28
CA THR A 159 7.45 18.73 -4.24
C THR A 159 8.15 17.53 -3.60
N VAL A 160 9.43 17.35 -3.91
CA VAL A 160 10.27 16.31 -3.26
C VAL A 160 10.29 16.52 -1.75
N ASP A 161 10.35 17.77 -1.29
CA ASP A 161 10.42 18.12 0.12
C ASP A 161 9.11 17.81 0.86
N GLU A 162 7.96 18.05 0.24
CA GLU A 162 6.66 17.65 0.79
C GLU A 162 6.59 16.14 1.02
N LEU A 163 7.00 15.34 0.03
CA LEU A 163 7.01 13.89 0.17
C LEU A 163 8.01 13.41 1.23
N ARG A 164 9.20 14.03 1.29
CA ARG A 164 10.19 13.73 2.33
C ARG A 164 9.65 14.03 3.72
N LEU A 165 9.01 15.18 3.94
CA LEU A 165 8.42 15.54 5.22
C LEU A 165 7.35 14.52 5.65
N VAL A 166 6.46 14.15 4.72
CA VAL A 166 5.42 13.13 4.98
C VAL A 166 6.04 11.79 5.35
N PHE A 167 7.07 11.36 4.62
CA PHE A 167 7.72 10.07 4.87
C PHE A 167 8.46 10.06 6.21
N TRP A 168 9.14 11.15 6.57
CA TRP A 168 9.80 11.27 7.86
C TRP A 168 8.81 11.33 9.02
N GLU A 169 7.70 12.02 8.87
CA GLU A 169 6.63 12.05 9.88
C GLU A 169 6.11 10.64 10.19
N VAL A 170 5.89 9.81 9.15
CA VAL A 170 5.52 8.39 9.32
C VAL A 170 6.56 7.64 10.15
N VAL A 171 7.82 7.77 9.75
CA VAL A 171 8.96 7.08 10.38
C VAL A 171 9.10 7.51 11.83
N PHE A 172 9.04 8.81 12.14
CA PHE A 172 9.18 9.34 13.49
C PHE A 172 8.04 8.93 14.40
N ARG A 173 6.78 8.96 13.93
CA ARG A 173 5.63 8.47 14.70
C ARG A 173 5.79 7.00 15.07
N LYS A 174 6.30 6.18 14.15
CA LYS A 174 6.57 4.76 14.41
C LYS A 174 7.75 4.53 15.35
N ALA A 175 8.82 5.30 15.17
CA ALA A 175 10.00 5.27 16.03
C ALA A 175 9.65 5.65 17.49
N GLY A 176 8.97 6.79 17.66
CA GLY A 176 8.60 7.35 18.96
C GLY A 176 7.59 6.51 19.73
N GLY A 177 6.74 5.74 19.03
CA GLY A 177 5.73 4.90 19.66
C GLY A 177 6.25 3.60 20.28
N ARG A 178 7.39 3.03 19.82
CA ARG A 178 7.76 1.64 20.17
C ARG A 178 9.25 1.28 20.26
N ASN A 179 10.21 2.13 19.85
CA ASN A 179 11.59 1.66 19.68
C ASN A 179 12.63 2.29 20.61
N ARG A 180 13.21 1.46 21.49
CA ARG A 180 14.42 1.79 22.27
C ARG A 180 15.70 1.86 21.41
N ALA A 181 15.76 1.12 20.30
CA ALA A 181 16.93 1.08 19.41
C ALA A 181 16.99 2.24 18.40
N VAL A 182 15.94 3.06 18.35
CA VAL A 182 15.82 4.23 17.44
C VAL A 182 15.97 5.56 18.19
N ARG A 183 15.82 5.54 19.53
CA ARG A 183 16.36 6.59 20.39
C ARG A 183 17.88 6.48 20.40
#